data_AF-A0A7S3F9S2-F1
#
_entry.id   AF-A0A7S3F9S2-F1
#
_cell.length_a   1.000
_cell.length_b   1.000
_cell.length_c   1.000
_cell.angle_alpha   90.00
_cell.angle_beta   90.00
_cell.angle_gamma   90.00
#
_symmetry.space_group_name_H-M   'P 1'
#
loop_
_entity.id
_entity.type
_entity.pdbx_description
1 polymer ?
#
loop_
_entity_poly.entity_id
_entity_poly.type
_entity_poly.pdbx_seq_one_letter_code
_entity_poly.pdbx_strand_id
1 'polypeptide(L)'
;GYDRPYVLVGLRGGGLQRFDWPGALQWVQARAASPAQGSELRLLASTTLGRSPVSLVALARAPHVPVLALSDWPWLLSPSRNLSRLSCTALALPPGVRTVVRAASFACAEPNVPSGVLFAASDGALHLASLKTGGAPAASPGAFDITALPLQCEGRPRRVHLHKASGALIVACAPEAGTTEICAVDPFSGATLARLTLRGHHVPCALSALFRARSSTMLSSEPIELVAVGSSSGAMPADVEECEGFIHLLRLHYPGEGGVTTAAGASGAGAIGLAVGWRLRLIHEHRFNAGSAVRALHPWRRLGLVAGIGRRVVVLTHRPPEGLQVAGVHRCRNPVVSVSVDGDRVVAADSLDGLVVLECLPVDEEGMDLGEPLPAPQQVEFARLWSDPCHRLLSSVLAAPGSAAVGVDKAGQVVLCVPPPPEQLPPQGDDDEQDEDAIDPVVPPAVAPGQPAAAPPAVVPGPERNLSVECVTDLREGMLRVRAGRLALGGGEGAFVTATVLGSVIGFEPLKEELFCALSRVQAKCAEHPMLGSVLGAKPSEAWAPEGTRDAGVINGEVLAQLLDVPEEVRGEVISPEDAALVASTLESLG
;
A
#
# COMPACT_ATOMS: atom_id res chain seq x y z
N GLY A 1 2.88 23.80 -36.61
CA GLY A 1 3.41 23.65 -35.24
C GLY A 1 4.91 23.60 -35.35
N TYR A 2 5.62 24.46 -34.64
CA TYR A 2 7.09 24.45 -34.66
C TYR A 2 7.57 23.48 -33.58
N ASP A 3 8.28 22.43 -34.00
CA ASP A 3 9.01 21.53 -33.12
C ASP A 3 10.05 22.36 -32.35
N ARG A 4 9.90 22.47 -31.03
CA ARG A 4 10.91 23.09 -30.17
C ARG A 4 11.93 22.02 -29.79
N PRO A 5 13.20 22.12 -30.25
CA PRO A 5 14.26 21.26 -29.78
C PRO A 5 14.48 21.50 -28.29
N TYR A 6 14.81 20.42 -27.59
CA TYR A 6 15.14 20.43 -26.18
C TYR A 6 16.40 19.61 -25.97
N VAL A 7 17.11 19.86 -24.86
CA VAL A 7 18.27 19.09 -24.44
C VAL A 7 17.88 18.22 -23.27
N LEU A 8 18.18 16.92 -23.35
CA LEU A 8 18.09 16.00 -22.22
C LEU A 8 19.48 15.77 -21.63
N VAL A 9 19.59 15.87 -20.30
CA VAL A 9 20.82 15.65 -19.55
C VAL A 9 20.57 14.58 -18.50
N GLY A 10 21.28 13.46 -18.62
CA GLY A 10 21.34 12.43 -17.59
C GLY A 10 22.42 12.75 -16.55
N LEU A 11 22.07 12.72 -15.27
CA LEU A 11 22.96 13.03 -14.15
C LEU A 11 23.50 11.75 -13.50
N ARG A 12 24.67 11.86 -12.86
CA ARG A 12 25.30 10.74 -12.13
C ARG A 12 24.48 10.25 -10.93
N GLY A 13 23.69 11.13 -10.32
CA GLY A 13 22.82 10.79 -9.17
C GLY A 13 21.46 10.26 -9.57
N GLY A 14 21.26 9.82 -10.83
CA GLY A 14 19.98 9.30 -11.31
C GLY A 14 18.94 10.35 -11.69
N GLY A 15 19.31 11.64 -11.68
CA GLY A 15 18.49 12.73 -12.19
C GLY A 15 18.46 12.78 -13.73
N LEU A 16 17.33 13.22 -14.28
CA LEU A 16 17.13 13.57 -15.67
C LEU A 16 16.64 15.02 -15.74
N GLN A 17 17.31 15.85 -16.52
CA GLN A 17 16.94 17.24 -16.73
C GLN A 17 16.60 17.49 -18.20
N ARG A 18 15.54 18.28 -18.44
CA ARG A 18 15.13 18.75 -19.76
C ARG A 18 15.30 20.26 -19.81
N PHE A 19 16.04 20.74 -20.79
CA PHE A 19 16.26 22.17 -21.02
C PHE A 19 15.64 22.59 -22.36
N ASP A 20 15.13 23.82 -22.41
CA ASP A 20 14.77 24.46 -23.66
C ASP A 20 16.06 24.76 -24.43
N TRP A 21 16.02 24.60 -25.74
CA TRP A 21 17.14 24.99 -26.60
C TRP A 21 16.85 26.37 -27.22
N PRO A 22 17.53 27.45 -26.76
CA PRO A 22 17.28 28.77 -27.29
C PRO A 22 17.72 28.86 -28.75
N GLY A 23 16.84 29.35 -29.63
CA GLY A 23 17.20 29.65 -31.01
C GLY A 23 17.07 28.51 -32.02
N ALA A 24 16.19 27.52 -31.78
CA ALA A 24 15.85 26.46 -32.73
C ALA A 24 15.67 26.91 -34.20
N LEU A 25 14.92 28.00 -34.39
CA LEU A 25 14.67 28.63 -35.69
C LEU A 25 15.94 29.23 -36.28
N GLN A 26 16.82 29.77 -35.44
CA GLN A 26 18.10 30.34 -35.87
C GLN A 26 19.12 29.25 -36.18
N TRP A 27 19.16 28.12 -35.48
CA TRP A 27 20.18 27.08 -35.69
C TRP A 27 19.98 26.27 -36.99
N VAL A 28 18.73 25.99 -37.36
CA VAL A 28 18.42 25.40 -38.68
C VAL A 28 18.79 26.35 -39.82
N GLN A 29 18.69 27.67 -39.59
CA GLN A 29 19.13 28.71 -40.53
C GLN A 29 20.65 29.02 -40.45
N ALA A 30 21.30 28.76 -39.30
CA ALA A 30 22.68 29.14 -39.00
C ALA A 30 23.71 28.03 -39.23
N ARG A 31 23.40 27.01 -40.05
CA ARG A 31 24.46 26.17 -40.66
C ARG A 31 25.49 26.99 -41.47
N ALA A 32 25.25 28.29 -41.66
CA ALA A 32 26.11 29.25 -42.35
C ALA A 32 26.66 30.42 -41.49
N ALA A 33 26.41 30.52 -40.17
CA ALA A 33 26.95 31.64 -39.38
C ALA A 33 27.34 31.25 -37.95
N SER A 34 28.43 31.86 -37.48
CA SER A 34 29.11 31.69 -36.19
C SER A 34 28.15 31.57 -34.99
N PRO A 35 28.43 30.73 -33.97
CA PRO A 35 27.56 30.56 -32.82
C PRO A 35 27.39 31.90 -32.09
N ALA A 36 26.13 32.35 -32.00
CA ALA A 36 25.78 33.54 -31.22
C ALA A 36 26.18 33.33 -29.75
N GLN A 37 26.85 34.34 -29.19
CA GLN A 37 27.19 34.42 -27.77
C GLN A 37 25.91 34.42 -26.92
N GLY A 38 25.87 33.54 -25.91
CA GLY A 38 25.07 33.74 -24.70
C GLY A 38 23.62 33.24 -24.69
N SER A 39 23.28 32.13 -25.34
CA SER A 39 21.99 31.47 -25.13
C SER A 39 22.02 30.64 -23.83
N GLU A 40 21.43 31.17 -22.76
CA GLU A 40 21.26 30.47 -21.49
C GLU A 40 20.23 29.34 -21.64
N LEU A 41 20.63 28.10 -21.31
CA LEU A 41 19.72 26.96 -21.29
C LEU A 41 18.71 27.13 -20.16
N ARG A 42 17.44 27.28 -20.50
CA ARG A 42 16.37 27.35 -19.50
C ARG A 42 15.96 25.94 -19.10
N LEU A 43 16.09 25.59 -17.83
CA LEU A 43 15.57 24.33 -17.30
C LEU A 43 14.04 24.31 -17.44
N LEU A 44 13.52 23.29 -18.12
CA LEU A 44 12.08 23.09 -18.34
C LEU A 44 11.48 22.04 -17.41
N ALA A 45 12.26 21.01 -17.05
CA ALA A 45 11.81 19.97 -16.13
C ALA A 45 13.01 19.25 -15.54
N SER A 46 12.86 18.73 -14.32
CA SER A 46 13.84 17.85 -13.68
C SER A 46 13.11 16.72 -12.98
N THR A 47 13.51 15.48 -13.22
CA THR A 47 12.97 14.29 -12.56
C THR A 47 14.09 13.38 -12.08
N THR A 48 13.79 12.45 -11.18
CA THR A 48 14.75 11.44 -10.70
C THR A 48 14.27 10.07 -11.13
N LEU A 49 15.04 9.42 -12.02
CA LEU A 49 14.71 8.11 -12.58
C LEU A 49 15.19 6.94 -11.72
N GLY A 50 16.12 7.19 -10.80
CA GLY A 50 16.73 6.18 -9.94
C GLY A 50 17.88 6.75 -9.12
N ARG A 51 18.67 5.87 -8.53
CA ARG A 51 19.91 6.19 -7.79
C ARG A 51 21.15 6.03 -8.67
N SER A 52 21.10 5.17 -9.69
CA SER A 52 22.20 4.94 -10.62
C SER A 52 22.31 6.04 -11.69
N PRO A 53 23.51 6.29 -12.25
CA PRO A 53 23.71 7.25 -13.32
C PRO A 53 22.76 7.05 -14.51
N VAL A 54 22.19 8.13 -15.03
CA VAL A 54 21.31 8.07 -16.21
C VAL A 54 22.13 8.06 -17.50
N SER A 55 21.93 7.03 -18.32
CA SER A 55 22.45 6.96 -19.69
C SER A 55 21.33 7.10 -20.71
N LEU A 56 21.50 7.93 -21.74
CA LEU A 56 20.47 8.22 -22.74
C LEU A 56 20.81 7.55 -24.08
N VAL A 57 19.85 6.82 -24.64
CA VAL A 57 19.98 6.10 -25.91
C VAL A 57 18.82 6.48 -26.82
N ALA A 58 19.09 7.24 -27.88
CA ALA A 58 18.07 7.55 -28.89
C ALA A 58 17.72 6.32 -29.72
N LEU A 59 16.43 6.05 -29.92
CA LEU A 59 15.96 4.81 -30.56
C LEU A 59 16.02 4.84 -32.09
N ALA A 60 16.10 6.03 -32.69
CA ALA A 60 16.19 6.25 -34.13
C ALA A 60 16.78 7.64 -34.41
N ARG A 61 17.16 7.88 -35.67
CA ARG A 61 17.67 9.17 -36.16
C ARG A 61 16.57 9.96 -36.87
N ALA A 62 15.50 10.30 -36.16
CA ALA A 62 14.39 11.09 -36.68
C ALA A 62 13.89 12.10 -35.61
N PRO A 63 13.20 13.18 -36.01
CA PRO A 63 12.50 14.05 -35.06
C PRO A 63 11.37 13.27 -34.36
N HIS A 64 11.05 13.66 -33.11
CA HIS A 64 10.03 13.02 -32.26
C HIS A 64 10.28 11.55 -31.92
N VAL A 65 11.53 11.13 -31.96
CA VAL A 65 11.90 9.76 -31.63
C VAL A 65 11.96 9.57 -30.12
N PRO A 66 11.39 8.48 -29.58
CA PRO A 66 11.53 8.18 -28.17
C PRO A 66 12.98 7.92 -27.78
N VAL A 67 13.35 8.35 -26.57
CA VAL A 67 14.68 8.17 -26.00
C VAL A 67 14.59 7.15 -24.88
N LEU A 68 15.49 6.18 -24.84
CA LEU A 68 15.61 5.28 -23.71
C LEU A 68 16.57 5.86 -22.67
N ALA A 69 16.09 6.09 -21.46
CA ALA A 69 16.91 6.48 -20.32
C ALA A 69 17.15 5.27 -19.41
N LEU A 70 18.41 4.87 -19.28
CA LEU A 70 18.84 3.74 -18.46
C LEU A 70 19.32 4.26 -17.09
N SER A 71 18.72 3.77 -16.01
CA SER A 71 19.18 3.96 -14.63
C SER A 71 19.00 2.63 -13.87
N ASP A 72 18.45 2.66 -12.66
CA ASP A 72 18.06 1.45 -11.92
C ASP A 72 17.04 0.62 -12.72
N TRP A 73 16.18 1.31 -13.48
CA TRP A 73 15.23 0.75 -14.43
C TRP A 73 15.41 1.42 -15.81
N PRO A 74 15.08 0.73 -16.91
CA PRO A 74 15.00 1.35 -18.22
C PRO A 74 13.68 2.14 -18.36
N TRP A 75 13.78 3.40 -18.79
CA TRP A 75 12.67 4.31 -18.98
C TRP A 75 12.56 4.72 -20.45
N LEU A 76 11.38 4.56 -21.05
CA LEU A 76 11.07 5.09 -22.37
C LEU A 76 10.54 6.51 -22.24
N LEU A 77 11.31 7.46 -22.76
CA LEU A 77 10.97 8.87 -22.86
C LEU A 77 10.29 9.11 -24.20
N SER A 78 8.97 9.28 -24.22
CA SER A 78 8.20 9.48 -25.45
C SER A 78 7.67 10.91 -25.55
N PRO A 79 7.93 11.64 -26.65
CA PRO A 79 7.26 12.90 -26.90
C PRO A 79 5.77 12.64 -27.18
N SER A 80 4.89 13.32 -26.44
CA SER A 80 3.44 13.20 -26.67
C SER A 80 3.02 14.02 -27.90
N ARG A 81 2.16 13.46 -28.75
CA ARG A 81 1.80 14.06 -30.07
C ARG A 81 1.10 15.42 -29.99
N ASN A 82 0.42 15.71 -28.88
CA ASN A 82 -0.39 16.93 -28.74
C ASN A 82 0.14 17.88 -27.67
N LEU A 83 1.27 17.57 -27.04
CA LEU A 83 1.73 18.24 -25.83
C LEU A 83 3.23 18.52 -25.96
N SER A 84 3.68 19.66 -25.46
CA SER A 84 5.10 19.98 -25.19
C SER A 84 5.71 19.07 -24.10
N ARG A 85 5.19 17.85 -23.93
CA ARG A 85 5.45 16.90 -22.85
C ARG A 85 6.36 15.76 -23.32
N LEU A 86 7.07 15.21 -22.34
CA LEU A 86 7.91 14.03 -22.48
C LEU A 86 7.42 13.03 -21.43
N SER A 87 6.65 12.03 -21.87
CA SER A 87 6.17 10.96 -21.01
C SER A 87 7.34 10.05 -20.65
N CYS A 88 7.48 9.70 -19.38
CA CYS A 88 8.52 8.80 -18.89
C CYS A 88 7.89 7.49 -18.42
N THR A 89 8.02 6.42 -19.21
CA THR A 89 7.42 5.12 -18.88
C THR A 89 8.51 4.10 -18.56
N ALA A 90 8.53 3.53 -17.35
CA ALA A 90 9.43 2.42 -17.06
C ALA A 90 9.06 1.20 -17.94
N LEU A 91 10.04 0.53 -18.53
CA LEU A 91 9.82 -0.66 -19.33
C LEU A 91 9.84 -1.90 -18.45
N ALA A 92 8.80 -2.72 -18.59
CA ALA A 92 8.77 -4.05 -17.97
C ALA A 92 9.87 -4.93 -18.59
N LEU A 93 10.76 -5.43 -17.73
CA LEU A 93 11.81 -6.35 -18.13
C LEU A 93 11.33 -7.80 -18.08
N PRO A 94 11.89 -8.70 -18.91
CA PRO A 94 11.57 -10.12 -18.83
C PRO A 94 11.84 -10.70 -17.44
N PRO A 95 11.11 -11.76 -17.03
CA PRO A 95 11.36 -12.44 -15.75
C PRO A 95 12.84 -12.83 -15.59
N GLY A 96 13.41 -12.49 -14.43
CA GLY A 96 14.82 -12.77 -14.12
C GLY A 96 15.80 -11.65 -14.51
N VAL A 97 15.38 -10.68 -15.34
CA VAL A 97 16.18 -9.52 -15.69
C VAL A 97 15.91 -8.37 -14.71
N ARG A 98 16.93 -7.94 -13.95
CA ARG A 98 16.76 -6.90 -12.91
C ARG A 98 17.20 -5.52 -13.36
N THR A 99 18.31 -5.44 -14.10
CA THR A 99 18.85 -4.15 -14.57
C THR A 99 19.40 -4.28 -15.98
N VAL A 100 19.32 -3.17 -16.73
CA VAL A 100 19.94 -3.03 -18.05
C VAL A 100 21.28 -2.35 -17.88
N VAL A 101 22.36 -3.03 -18.25
CA VAL A 101 23.73 -2.55 -18.07
C VAL A 101 24.15 -1.65 -19.24
N ARG A 102 23.78 -2.04 -20.46
CA ARG A 102 24.02 -1.27 -21.68
C ARG A 102 22.90 -1.55 -22.66
N ALA A 103 22.53 -0.54 -23.44
CA ALA A 103 21.63 -0.69 -24.57
C ALA A 103 22.18 0.03 -25.80
N ALA A 104 21.84 -0.50 -26.97
CA ALA A 104 22.04 0.14 -28.25
C ALA A 104 20.75 0.02 -29.06
N SER A 105 20.38 1.09 -29.76
CA SER A 105 19.35 1.00 -30.78
C SER A 105 19.86 0.21 -31.96
N PHE A 106 19.00 -0.62 -32.55
CA PHE A 106 19.20 -1.13 -33.89
C PHE A 106 17.99 -0.76 -34.75
N ALA A 107 18.28 -0.31 -35.96
CA ALA A 107 17.29 -0.06 -36.99
C ALA A 107 17.68 -0.91 -38.20
N CYS A 108 16.78 -1.80 -38.62
CA CYS A 108 16.96 -2.54 -39.85
C CYS A 108 16.43 -1.70 -41.02
N ALA A 109 17.17 -1.66 -42.12
CA ALA A 109 16.78 -0.90 -43.31
C ALA A 109 15.61 -1.55 -44.06
N GLU A 110 15.27 -2.79 -43.76
CA GLU A 110 14.17 -3.51 -44.38
C GLU A 110 12.81 -3.16 -43.74
N PRO A 111 11.78 -2.87 -44.55
CA PRO A 111 10.48 -2.37 -44.07
C PRO A 111 9.67 -3.35 -43.21
N ASN A 112 10.07 -4.63 -43.15
CA ASN A 112 9.40 -5.69 -42.38
C ASN A 112 10.21 -6.18 -41.18
N VAL A 113 11.38 -5.61 -40.90
CA VAL A 113 12.20 -5.98 -39.74
C VAL A 113 12.00 -4.92 -38.65
N PRO A 114 11.52 -5.29 -37.45
CA PRO A 114 11.24 -4.33 -36.41
C PRO A 114 12.52 -3.60 -35.96
N SER A 115 12.43 -2.27 -35.82
CA SER A 115 13.44 -1.51 -35.08
C SER A 115 13.27 -1.79 -33.58
N GLY A 116 14.37 -1.75 -32.84
CA GLY A 116 14.34 -2.16 -31.45
C GLY A 116 15.59 -1.79 -30.66
N VAL A 117 15.70 -2.44 -29.51
CA VAL A 117 16.79 -2.26 -28.56
C VAL A 117 17.51 -3.58 -28.36
N LEU A 118 18.82 -3.56 -28.56
CA LEU A 118 19.72 -4.61 -28.10
C LEU A 118 20.27 -4.19 -26.74
N PHE A 119 20.13 -5.03 -25.72
CA PHE A 119 20.64 -4.69 -24.40
C PHE A 119 21.29 -5.88 -23.68
N ALA A 120 22.35 -5.59 -22.93
CA ALA A 120 22.97 -6.53 -22.01
C ALA A 120 22.41 -6.31 -20.61
N ALA A 121 22.04 -7.39 -19.92
CA ALA A 121 21.34 -7.30 -18.65
C ALA A 121 22.08 -8.00 -17.51
N SER A 122 21.57 -7.85 -16.29
CA SER A 122 22.17 -8.38 -15.06
C SER A 122 22.28 -9.90 -15.00
N ASP A 123 21.53 -10.62 -15.84
CA ASP A 123 21.57 -12.08 -15.97
C ASP A 123 22.78 -12.57 -16.80
N GLY A 124 23.61 -11.65 -17.30
CA GLY A 124 24.75 -11.97 -18.16
C GLY A 124 24.37 -12.32 -19.60
N ALA A 125 23.10 -12.17 -19.97
CA ALA A 125 22.62 -12.44 -21.32
C ALA A 125 22.50 -11.16 -22.15
N LEU A 126 22.52 -11.36 -23.48
CA LEU A 126 22.24 -10.34 -24.47
C LEU A 126 20.80 -10.51 -24.96
N HIS A 127 19.99 -9.47 -24.78
CA HIS A 127 18.57 -9.45 -25.10
C HIS A 127 18.32 -8.59 -26.34
N LEU A 128 17.43 -9.07 -27.21
CA LEU A 128 16.94 -8.33 -28.37
C LEU A 128 15.46 -8.07 -28.19
N ALA A 129 15.08 -6.80 -28.03
CA ALA A 129 13.69 -6.38 -27.86
C ALA A 129 13.22 -5.54 -29.03
N SER A 130 12.10 -5.93 -29.63
CA SER A 130 11.36 -5.09 -30.57
C SER A 130 10.38 -4.23 -29.78
N LEU A 131 10.44 -2.91 -29.94
CA LEU A 131 9.40 -2.02 -29.45
C LEU A 131 8.23 -2.08 -30.44
N LYS A 132 7.23 -2.93 -30.16
CA LYS A 132 6.00 -2.95 -30.96
C LYS A 132 5.19 -1.70 -30.62
N THR A 133 5.44 -0.61 -31.34
CA THR A 133 4.50 0.52 -31.42
C THR A 133 3.31 0.08 -32.29
N GLY A 134 2.40 -0.76 -31.77
CA GLY A 134 1.40 -1.45 -32.59
C GLY A 134 0.00 -1.49 -32.00
N GLY A 135 -0.86 -0.57 -32.44
CA GLY A 135 -2.33 -0.66 -32.37
C GLY A 135 -3.02 0.69 -32.10
N ALA A 136 -3.54 1.35 -33.14
CA ALA A 136 -4.46 2.52 -33.14
C ALA A 136 -4.18 3.71 -32.17
N PRO A 137 -4.05 4.96 -32.65
CA PRO A 137 -3.82 6.14 -31.81
C PRO A 137 -5.11 6.68 -31.15
N ALA A 138 -5.91 5.81 -30.53
CA ALA A 138 -7.23 6.16 -29.97
C ALA A 138 -7.34 6.01 -28.44
N ALA A 139 -6.27 5.68 -27.73
CA ALA A 139 -6.20 5.82 -26.28
C ALA A 139 -5.00 6.71 -25.93
N SER A 140 -5.28 7.72 -25.12
CA SER A 140 -4.38 8.80 -24.75
C SER A 140 -2.96 8.34 -24.36
N PRO A 141 -1.88 9.01 -24.78
CA PRO A 141 -0.49 8.66 -24.45
C PRO A 141 -0.09 8.86 -22.97
N GLY A 142 -1.06 8.89 -22.05
CA GLY A 142 -0.88 9.11 -20.61
C GLY A 142 -1.34 7.95 -19.73
N ALA A 143 -1.84 6.85 -20.32
CA ALA A 143 -2.18 5.68 -19.53
C ALA A 143 -0.90 4.96 -19.10
N PHE A 144 -0.67 4.88 -17.79
CA PHE A 144 0.29 3.96 -17.21
C PHE A 144 -0.12 2.54 -17.62
N ASP A 145 0.56 1.96 -18.61
CA ASP A 145 0.39 0.55 -18.95
C ASP A 145 0.99 -0.30 -17.81
N ILE A 146 0.17 -0.54 -16.78
CA ILE A 146 0.49 -1.51 -15.73
C ILE A 146 0.56 -2.87 -16.41
N THR A 147 1.78 -3.35 -16.64
CA THR A 147 1.98 -4.69 -17.18
C THR A 147 1.65 -5.71 -16.10
N ALA A 148 0.45 -6.31 -16.18
CA ALA A 148 0.01 -7.33 -15.25
C ALA A 148 0.65 -8.69 -15.59
N LEU A 149 1.38 -9.26 -14.64
CA LEU A 149 1.86 -10.65 -14.72
C LEU A 149 0.83 -11.55 -14.02
N PRO A 150 0.17 -12.48 -14.75
CA PRO A 150 -0.81 -13.37 -14.11
C PRO A 150 -0.10 -14.35 -13.16
N LEU A 151 -0.65 -14.51 -11.96
CA LEU A 151 -0.19 -15.50 -11.00
C LEU A 151 -0.76 -16.87 -11.36
N GLN A 152 0.06 -17.92 -11.27
CA GLN A 152 -0.35 -19.30 -11.55
C GLN A 152 -0.97 -19.97 -10.30
N CYS A 153 -2.09 -19.42 -9.81
CA CYS A 153 -2.88 -20.02 -8.72
C CYS A 153 -4.16 -20.69 -9.27
N GLU A 154 -4.61 -21.80 -8.67
CA GLU A 154 -5.79 -22.52 -9.18
C GLU A 154 -7.10 -21.83 -8.76
N GLY A 155 -7.16 -21.29 -7.54
CA GLY A 155 -8.33 -20.55 -7.05
C GLY A 155 -8.26 -19.03 -7.18
N ARG A 156 -9.41 -18.35 -6.97
CA ARG A 156 -9.49 -16.88 -6.94
C ARG A 156 -8.71 -16.31 -5.73
N PRO A 157 -7.69 -15.46 -5.93
CA PRO A 157 -6.95 -14.83 -4.82
C PRO A 157 -7.88 -14.03 -3.90
N ARG A 158 -7.74 -14.23 -2.59
CA ARG A 158 -8.49 -13.49 -1.55
C ARG A 158 -7.58 -12.58 -0.74
N ARG A 159 -6.38 -13.07 -0.42
CA ARG A 159 -5.37 -12.34 0.36
C ARG A 159 -3.99 -12.63 -0.19
N VAL A 160 -3.16 -11.60 -0.19
CA VAL A 160 -1.76 -11.64 -0.61
C VAL A 160 -0.90 -10.97 0.47
N HIS A 161 0.27 -11.54 0.72
CA HIS A 161 1.32 -11.00 1.58
C HIS A 161 2.69 -11.21 0.97
N LEU A 162 3.59 -10.26 1.18
CA LEU A 162 4.99 -10.38 0.77
C LEU A 162 5.79 -10.97 1.94
N HIS A 163 6.28 -12.20 1.76
CA HIS A 163 7.21 -12.82 2.70
C HIS A 163 8.57 -12.13 2.56
N LYS A 164 8.93 -11.31 3.55
CA LYS A 164 10.05 -10.37 3.42
C LYS A 164 11.38 -11.10 3.35
N ALA A 165 11.52 -12.20 4.10
CA ALA A 165 12.79 -12.93 4.16
C ALA A 165 13.17 -13.58 2.82
N SER A 166 12.19 -14.09 2.08
CA SER A 166 12.44 -14.79 0.80
C SER A 166 12.07 -13.96 -0.44
N GLY A 167 11.38 -12.83 -0.27
CA GLY A 167 10.82 -12.04 -1.37
C GLY A 167 9.65 -12.69 -2.11
N ALA A 168 9.14 -13.83 -1.65
CA ALA A 168 8.02 -14.53 -2.29
C ALA A 168 6.68 -13.95 -1.88
N LEU A 169 5.67 -14.03 -2.76
CA LEU A 169 4.29 -13.72 -2.43
C LEU A 169 3.60 -14.95 -1.85
N ILE A 170 2.92 -14.81 -0.72
CA ILE A 170 2.04 -15.84 -0.19
C ILE A 170 0.61 -15.43 -0.49
N VAL A 171 -0.07 -16.29 -1.24
CA VAL A 171 -1.42 -16.07 -1.75
C VAL A 171 -2.33 -17.11 -1.13
N ALA A 172 -3.41 -16.65 -0.47
CA ALA A 172 -4.50 -17.51 -0.04
C ALA A 172 -5.69 -17.32 -0.97
N CYS A 173 -6.15 -18.43 -1.54
CA CYS A 173 -7.21 -18.46 -2.54
C CYS A 173 -8.56 -18.85 -1.92
N ALA A 174 -9.64 -18.41 -2.55
CA ALA A 174 -10.99 -18.83 -2.17
C ALA A 174 -11.11 -20.36 -2.27
N PRO A 175 -11.93 -20.99 -1.40
CA PRO A 175 -12.11 -22.43 -1.48
C PRO A 175 -12.77 -22.83 -2.79
N GLU A 176 -12.23 -23.87 -3.41
CA GLU A 176 -12.79 -24.51 -4.59
C GLU A 176 -12.96 -26.00 -4.28
N ALA A 177 -14.13 -26.56 -4.62
CA ALA A 177 -14.49 -27.94 -4.30
C ALA A 177 -14.29 -28.34 -2.82
N GLY A 178 -14.47 -27.40 -1.88
CA GLY A 178 -14.32 -27.64 -0.44
C GLY A 178 -12.88 -27.71 0.08
N THR A 179 -11.93 -27.21 -0.70
CA THR A 179 -10.52 -27.09 -0.30
C THR A 179 -10.00 -25.68 -0.50
N THR A 180 -9.14 -25.23 0.40
CA THR A 180 -8.53 -23.90 0.35
C THR A 180 -7.07 -24.02 0.01
N GLU A 181 -6.66 -23.38 -1.09
CA GLU A 181 -5.28 -23.37 -1.52
C GLU A 181 -4.52 -22.17 -0.94
N ILE A 182 -3.32 -22.43 -0.45
CA ILE A 182 -2.34 -21.41 -0.06
C ILE A 182 -1.06 -21.71 -0.84
N CYS A 183 -0.60 -20.76 -1.64
CA CYS A 183 0.58 -20.92 -2.47
C CYS A 183 1.62 -19.83 -2.19
N ALA A 184 2.89 -20.20 -2.34
CA ALA A 184 4.01 -19.27 -2.44
C ALA A 184 4.34 -19.08 -3.91
N VAL A 185 4.43 -17.84 -4.37
CA VAL A 185 4.58 -17.45 -5.77
C VAL A 185 5.78 -16.52 -5.90
N ASP A 186 6.58 -16.69 -6.95
CA ASP A 186 7.63 -15.74 -7.30
C ASP A 186 7.00 -14.48 -7.93
N PRO A 187 7.13 -13.29 -7.33
CA PRO A 187 6.55 -12.06 -7.89
C PRO A 187 7.09 -11.68 -9.26
N PHE A 188 8.28 -12.15 -9.66
CA PHE A 188 8.92 -11.74 -10.92
C PHE A 188 8.54 -12.63 -12.10
N SER A 189 8.25 -13.90 -11.87
CA SER A 189 7.86 -14.85 -12.90
C SER A 189 6.38 -15.25 -12.86
N GLY A 190 5.70 -14.99 -11.74
CA GLY A 190 4.33 -15.46 -11.49
C GLY A 190 4.24 -16.97 -11.25
N ALA A 191 5.37 -17.67 -11.22
CA ALA A 191 5.44 -19.11 -11.04
C ALA A 191 5.19 -19.52 -9.59
N THR A 192 4.42 -20.59 -9.41
CA THR A 192 4.16 -21.17 -8.08
C THR A 192 5.40 -21.92 -7.59
N LEU A 193 5.95 -21.47 -6.46
CA LEU A 193 7.13 -22.02 -5.79
C LEU A 193 6.75 -23.18 -4.85
N ALA A 194 5.66 -23.03 -4.10
CA ALA A 194 5.16 -24.05 -3.18
C ALA A 194 3.64 -23.95 -3.00
N ARG A 195 3.00 -25.05 -2.63
CA ARG A 195 1.55 -25.12 -2.39
C ARG A 195 1.24 -25.89 -1.12
N LEU A 196 0.20 -25.45 -0.43
CA LEU A 196 -0.43 -26.12 0.71
C LEU A 196 -1.95 -26.09 0.50
N THR A 197 -2.59 -27.24 0.62
CA THR A 197 -4.05 -27.36 0.53
C THR A 197 -4.60 -27.64 1.92
N LEU A 198 -5.49 -26.78 2.39
CA LEU A 198 -6.27 -27.00 3.61
C LEU A 198 -7.58 -27.69 3.24
N ARG A 199 -7.94 -28.74 3.98
CA ARG A 199 -9.20 -29.47 3.80
C ARG A 199 -10.29 -28.84 4.64
N GLY A 200 -11.51 -28.78 4.10
CA GLY A 200 -12.65 -28.14 4.75
C GLY A 200 -12.98 -26.81 4.09
N HIS A 201 -14.24 -26.37 4.21
CA HIS A 201 -14.73 -25.10 3.66
C HIS A 201 -14.19 -23.89 4.48
N HIS A 202 -12.87 -23.76 4.60
CA HIS A 202 -12.21 -22.67 5.30
C HIS A 202 -12.03 -21.48 4.36
N VAL A 203 -12.87 -20.46 4.45
CA VAL A 203 -12.70 -19.26 3.61
C VAL A 203 -11.58 -18.40 4.21
N PRO A 204 -10.46 -18.15 3.51
CA PRO A 204 -9.40 -17.29 4.03
C PRO A 204 -9.87 -15.83 4.00
N CYS A 205 -9.92 -15.22 5.18
CA CYS A 205 -10.45 -13.89 5.43
C CYS A 205 -9.35 -12.91 5.83
N ALA A 206 -8.23 -13.39 6.38
CA ALA A 206 -7.10 -12.56 6.76
C ALA A 206 -5.77 -13.29 6.50
N LEU A 207 -4.72 -12.51 6.21
CA LEU A 207 -3.38 -13.05 6.04
C LEU A 207 -2.36 -12.02 6.50
N SER A 208 -1.42 -12.47 7.33
CA SER A 208 -0.42 -11.60 7.94
C SER A 208 0.84 -12.38 8.30
N ALA A 209 1.99 -11.72 8.36
CA ALA A 209 3.20 -12.30 8.94
C ALA A 209 3.26 -12.10 10.44
N LEU A 210 3.81 -13.09 11.12
CA LEU A 210 4.27 -13.05 12.49
C LEU A 210 5.76 -13.32 12.47
N PHE A 211 6.55 -12.34 12.89
CA PHE A 211 7.98 -12.56 13.04
C PHE A 211 8.23 -13.35 14.32
N ARG A 212 9.21 -14.24 14.31
CA ARG A 212 9.72 -14.89 15.52
C ARG A 212 11.11 -14.37 15.83
N ALA A 213 11.26 -13.70 16.96
CA ALA A 213 12.58 -13.41 17.53
C ALA A 213 13.20 -14.68 18.17
N ARG A 214 14.53 -14.71 18.13
CA ARG A 214 15.48 -15.74 18.58
C ARG A 214 14.94 -16.71 19.65
N SER A 215 15.02 -18.01 19.40
CA SER A 215 14.99 -19.02 20.47
C SER A 215 16.40 -19.13 21.04
N SER A 216 16.60 -18.94 22.35
CA SER A 216 17.91 -19.12 23.00
C SER A 216 18.42 -20.57 22.97
N THR A 217 17.58 -21.51 22.53
CA THR A 217 17.78 -22.97 22.66
C THR A 217 18.04 -23.72 21.35
N MET A 218 18.05 -23.05 20.19
CA MET A 218 18.30 -23.70 18.89
C MET A 218 19.54 -23.09 18.23
N LEU A 219 20.49 -23.96 17.84
CA LEU A 219 21.79 -23.66 17.20
C LEU A 219 21.71 -22.91 15.85
N SER A 220 20.53 -22.46 15.42
CA SER A 220 20.30 -21.74 14.17
C SER A 220 19.92 -20.30 14.49
N SER A 221 20.78 -19.36 14.13
CA SER A 221 20.73 -17.93 14.49
C SER A 221 19.69 -17.09 13.73
N GLU A 222 18.87 -17.68 12.86
CA GLU A 222 18.03 -16.92 11.93
C GLU A 222 16.58 -16.71 12.42
N PRO A 223 16.01 -15.49 12.27
CA PRO A 223 14.62 -15.22 12.58
C PRO A 223 13.70 -15.99 11.64
N ILE A 224 12.67 -16.64 12.19
CA ILE A 224 11.68 -17.39 11.40
C ILE A 224 10.46 -16.50 11.19
N GLU A 225 10.10 -16.21 9.94
CA GLU A 225 8.84 -15.56 9.59
C GLU A 225 7.75 -16.65 9.52
N LEU A 226 6.76 -16.56 10.40
CA LEU A 226 5.54 -17.36 10.39
C LEU A 226 4.45 -16.58 9.65
N VAL A 227 3.55 -17.29 8.98
CA VAL A 227 2.45 -16.67 8.26
C VAL A 227 1.16 -17.16 8.86
N ALA A 228 0.38 -16.22 9.41
CA ALA A 228 -0.91 -16.48 9.99
C ALA A 228 -2.00 -16.28 8.93
N VAL A 229 -2.80 -17.32 8.71
CA VAL A 229 -3.98 -17.27 7.84
C VAL A 229 -5.22 -17.41 8.71
N GLY A 230 -6.01 -16.35 8.76
CA GLY A 230 -7.30 -16.32 9.42
C GLY A 230 -8.39 -16.79 8.47
N SER A 231 -9.16 -17.80 8.87
CA SER A 231 -10.26 -18.32 8.07
C SER A 231 -11.52 -18.56 8.89
N SER A 232 -12.65 -18.67 8.20
CA SER A 232 -13.95 -19.01 8.78
C SER A 232 -14.53 -20.28 8.16
N SER A 233 -15.25 -21.08 8.94
CA SER A 233 -16.00 -22.24 8.41
C SER A 233 -17.23 -21.78 7.60
N GLY A 234 -17.41 -22.35 6.41
CA GLY A 234 -18.62 -22.18 5.60
C GLY A 234 -18.50 -21.10 4.50
N ALA A 235 -19.38 -21.17 3.51
CA ALA A 235 -19.53 -20.12 2.52
C ALA A 235 -20.20 -18.91 3.19
N MET A 236 -19.43 -17.85 3.48
CA MET A 236 -19.89 -16.61 4.13
C MET A 236 -21.38 -16.31 3.89
N PRO A 237 -22.28 -16.64 4.85
CA PRO A 237 -23.64 -16.14 4.82
C PRO A 237 -23.72 -14.85 5.64
N ALA A 238 -24.87 -14.18 5.57
CA ALA A 238 -25.19 -12.99 6.36
C ALA A 238 -25.13 -13.23 7.89
N ASP A 239 -25.13 -14.50 8.34
CA ASP A 239 -25.21 -14.87 9.74
C ASP A 239 -23.83 -15.16 10.34
N VAL A 240 -23.22 -14.11 10.88
CA VAL A 240 -21.88 -14.11 11.50
C VAL A 240 -21.78 -15.04 12.72
N GLU A 241 -22.92 -15.41 13.31
CA GLU A 241 -23.01 -16.06 14.62
C GLU A 241 -22.70 -17.57 14.60
N GLU A 242 -22.79 -18.23 13.44
CA GLU A 242 -22.58 -19.68 13.33
C GLU A 242 -21.17 -20.07 12.84
N CYS A 243 -20.36 -19.10 12.41
CA CYS A 243 -19.05 -19.39 11.82
C CYS A 243 -17.99 -19.62 12.89
N GLU A 244 -17.29 -20.76 12.82
CA GLU A 244 -16.05 -21.00 13.56
C GLU A 244 -14.88 -20.25 12.92
N GLY A 245 -13.93 -19.84 13.74
CA GLY A 245 -12.70 -19.18 13.30
C GLY A 245 -11.50 -20.09 13.41
N PHE A 246 -10.55 -19.95 12.48
CA PHE A 246 -9.28 -20.67 12.51
C PHE A 246 -8.13 -19.70 12.25
N ILE A 247 -7.01 -19.88 12.96
CA ILE A 247 -5.72 -19.29 12.60
C ILE A 247 -4.75 -20.41 12.31
N HIS A 248 -4.33 -20.52 11.04
CA HIS A 248 -3.30 -21.45 10.61
C HIS A 248 -1.94 -20.75 10.63
N LEU A 249 -0.99 -21.25 11.42
CA LEU A 249 0.39 -20.79 11.43
C LEU A 249 1.23 -21.62 10.48
N LEU A 250 1.77 -20.96 9.45
CA LEU A 250 2.54 -21.58 8.38
C LEU A 250 4.01 -21.16 8.47
N ARG A 251 4.91 -22.04 8.02
CA ARG A 251 6.32 -21.72 7.74
C ARG A 251 6.63 -22.01 6.29
N LEU A 252 7.28 -21.05 5.65
CA LEU A 252 7.85 -21.21 4.33
C LEU A 252 9.33 -21.60 4.47
N HIS A 253 9.66 -22.80 4.02
CA HIS A 253 11.03 -23.21 3.79
C HIS A 253 11.45 -22.82 2.38
N TYR A 254 12.65 -22.27 2.23
CA TYR A 254 13.18 -21.83 0.94
C TYR A 254 14.68 -22.12 0.79
N PRO A 255 15.18 -22.28 -0.46
CA PRO A 255 16.60 -22.48 -0.73
C PRO A 255 17.42 -21.30 -0.21
N GLY A 256 18.40 -21.57 0.66
CA GLY A 256 19.23 -20.54 1.31
C GLY A 256 18.99 -20.38 2.81
N GLU A 257 17.93 -20.95 3.38
CA GLU A 257 17.66 -21.00 4.84
C GLU A 257 18.63 -21.96 5.59
N GLY A 258 19.51 -22.65 4.87
CA GLY A 258 20.56 -23.52 5.42
C GLY A 258 21.90 -23.17 4.81
N GLY A 259 22.87 -22.80 5.64
CA GLY A 259 24.23 -22.49 5.22
C GLY A 259 24.82 -23.59 4.33
N VAL A 260 25.34 -23.17 3.17
CA VAL A 260 26.23 -23.88 2.24
C VAL A 260 26.28 -25.41 2.43
N THR A 261 25.48 -26.13 1.66
CA THR A 261 25.90 -27.44 1.17
C THR A 261 26.17 -27.31 -0.32
N THR A 262 27.47 -27.31 -0.67
CA THR A 262 27.95 -27.45 -2.04
C THR A 262 27.36 -28.71 -2.67
N ALA A 263 26.42 -28.55 -3.59
CA ALA A 263 26.06 -29.59 -4.55
C ALA A 263 26.66 -29.21 -5.90
N ALA A 264 27.83 -29.80 -6.18
CA ALA A 264 28.42 -29.79 -7.50
C ALA A 264 27.51 -30.57 -8.48
N GLY A 265 27.34 -30.01 -9.69
CA GLY A 265 27.04 -30.78 -10.89
C GLY A 265 25.57 -31.03 -11.22
N ALA A 266 24.96 -30.14 -12.01
CA ALA A 266 24.00 -30.52 -13.05
C ALA A 266 23.86 -29.38 -14.08
N SER A 267 24.70 -29.40 -15.13
CA SER A 267 24.37 -28.70 -16.37
C SER A 267 23.41 -29.59 -17.16
N GLY A 268 22.19 -29.10 -17.40
CA GLY A 268 21.22 -29.79 -18.25
C GLY A 268 20.05 -28.87 -18.54
N ALA A 269 20.00 -28.36 -19.77
CA ALA A 269 18.95 -27.49 -20.27
C ALA A 269 17.59 -28.19 -20.34
N GLY A 270 16.53 -27.44 -19.99
CA GLY A 270 15.17 -27.64 -20.50
C GLY A 270 14.34 -28.78 -19.92
N ALA A 271 13.79 -28.60 -18.71
CA ALA A 271 12.50 -29.13 -18.28
C ALA A 271 12.16 -28.65 -16.86
N ILE A 272 10.95 -28.10 -16.68
CA ILE A 272 10.14 -27.97 -15.45
C ILE A 272 10.89 -28.33 -14.16
N GLY A 273 11.64 -27.37 -13.63
CA GLY A 273 12.19 -27.46 -12.29
C GLY A 273 11.08 -27.21 -11.29
N LEU A 274 10.44 -28.26 -10.78
CA LEU A 274 9.86 -28.20 -9.44
C LEU A 274 10.95 -27.64 -8.53
N ALA A 275 10.73 -26.45 -7.97
CA ALA A 275 11.73 -25.71 -7.23
C ALA A 275 12.22 -26.54 -6.04
N VAL A 276 13.33 -27.27 -6.24
CA VAL A 276 13.91 -28.17 -5.24
C VAL A 276 14.31 -27.32 -4.04
N GLY A 277 13.50 -27.36 -2.98
CA GLY A 277 13.78 -26.69 -1.70
C GLY A 277 12.68 -25.78 -1.17
N TRP A 278 11.71 -25.34 -1.97
CA TRP A 278 10.59 -24.55 -1.44
C TRP A 278 9.52 -25.46 -0.85
N ARG A 279 9.06 -25.18 0.38
CA ARG A 279 7.97 -25.95 1.00
C ARG A 279 7.20 -25.09 2.01
N LEU A 280 5.88 -25.02 1.84
CA LEU A 280 4.97 -24.52 2.87
C LEU A 280 4.62 -25.66 3.83
N ARG A 281 4.72 -25.41 5.14
CA ARG A 281 4.31 -26.35 6.18
C ARG A 281 3.37 -25.66 7.18
N LEU A 282 2.26 -26.33 7.49
CA LEU A 282 1.43 -25.99 8.64
C LEU A 282 2.16 -26.40 9.92
N ILE A 283 2.36 -25.45 10.83
CA ILE A 283 2.98 -25.68 12.14
C ILE A 283 1.92 -25.91 13.21
N HIS A 284 0.91 -25.04 13.23
CA HIS A 284 -0.11 -25.07 14.25
C HIS A 284 -1.43 -24.56 13.67
N GLU A 285 -2.53 -25.09 14.17
CA GLU A 285 -3.87 -24.63 13.87
C GLU A 285 -4.55 -24.29 15.19
N HIS A 286 -5.00 -23.05 15.31
CA HIS A 286 -5.74 -22.59 16.47
C HIS A 286 -7.21 -22.39 16.09
N ARG A 287 -8.11 -23.08 16.77
CA ARG A 287 -9.56 -23.03 16.51
C ARG A 287 -10.26 -22.17 17.55
N PHE A 288 -11.21 -21.37 17.07
CA PHE A 288 -12.11 -20.55 17.89
C PHE A 288 -13.54 -21.04 17.72
N ASN A 289 -14.34 -20.95 18.80
CA ASN A 289 -15.74 -21.38 18.84
C ASN A 289 -16.62 -20.60 17.84
N ALA A 290 -17.87 -21.04 17.65
CA ALA A 290 -18.87 -20.35 16.82
C ALA A 290 -18.99 -18.84 17.16
N GLY A 291 -19.28 -18.03 16.14
CA GLY A 291 -19.33 -16.56 16.25
C GLY A 291 -17.95 -15.90 16.30
N SER A 292 -16.88 -16.64 16.03
CA SER A 292 -15.48 -16.18 16.16
C SER A 292 -14.74 -16.16 14.82
N ALA A 293 -15.41 -15.80 13.73
CA ALA A 293 -14.77 -15.67 12.42
C ALA A 293 -13.56 -14.70 12.49
N VAL A 294 -12.39 -15.17 12.03
CA VAL A 294 -11.16 -14.38 12.02
C VAL A 294 -11.10 -13.56 10.74
N ARG A 295 -11.37 -12.25 10.84
CA ARG A 295 -11.53 -11.37 9.66
C ARG A 295 -10.34 -10.45 9.42
N ALA A 296 -9.57 -10.18 10.45
CA ALA A 296 -8.45 -9.27 10.39
C ALA A 296 -7.26 -9.82 11.16
N LEU A 297 -6.06 -9.64 10.63
CA LEU A 297 -4.80 -10.02 11.27
C LEU A 297 -3.75 -8.96 10.95
N HIS A 298 -3.01 -8.52 11.96
CA HIS A 298 -1.91 -7.58 11.80
C HIS A 298 -0.76 -7.93 12.75
N PRO A 299 0.52 -7.89 12.31
CA PRO A 299 1.64 -8.09 13.22
C PRO A 299 1.60 -7.07 14.35
N TRP A 300 1.96 -7.50 15.56
CA TRP A 300 2.17 -6.62 16.71
C TRP A 300 3.42 -7.04 17.47
N ARG A 301 4.36 -6.09 17.61
CA ARG A 301 5.68 -6.32 18.21
C ARG A 301 6.38 -7.56 17.59
N ARG A 302 7.36 -8.15 18.29
CA ARG A 302 8.23 -9.20 17.75
C ARG A 302 7.66 -10.62 17.77
N LEU A 303 6.58 -10.88 18.52
CA LEU A 303 6.04 -12.24 18.73
C LEU A 303 4.51 -12.26 18.80
N GLY A 304 3.87 -11.12 18.56
CA GLY A 304 2.44 -10.93 18.73
C GLY A 304 1.70 -10.74 17.41
N LEU A 305 0.41 -11.00 17.46
CA LEU A 305 -0.55 -10.78 16.39
C LEU A 305 -1.77 -10.10 17.01
N VAL A 306 -2.23 -9.02 16.39
CA VAL A 306 -3.55 -8.48 16.68
C VAL A 306 -4.53 -9.08 15.69
N ALA A 307 -5.60 -9.67 16.20
CA ALA A 307 -6.62 -10.36 15.44
C ALA A 307 -8.01 -9.75 15.67
N GLY A 308 -8.76 -9.52 14.60
CA GLY A 308 -10.19 -9.25 14.66
C GLY A 308 -10.98 -10.56 14.57
N ILE A 309 -11.59 -10.98 15.69
CA ILE A 309 -12.25 -12.28 15.86
C ILE A 309 -13.71 -12.04 16.28
N GLY A 310 -14.64 -12.13 15.33
CA GLY A 310 -16.03 -11.74 15.57
C GLY A 310 -16.09 -10.29 16.06
N ARG A 311 -16.71 -10.04 17.22
CA ARG A 311 -16.80 -8.71 17.85
C ARG A 311 -15.63 -8.38 18.78
N ARG A 312 -14.49 -9.05 18.64
CA ARG A 312 -13.34 -8.91 19.55
C ARG A 312 -12.09 -8.51 18.79
N VAL A 313 -11.33 -7.57 19.36
CA VAL A 313 -9.92 -7.35 19.03
C VAL A 313 -9.10 -8.13 20.04
N VAL A 314 -8.26 -9.03 19.58
CA VAL A 314 -7.51 -9.98 20.42
C VAL A 314 -6.04 -9.83 20.15
N VAL A 315 -5.24 -9.64 21.21
CA VAL A 315 -3.79 -9.82 21.14
C VAL A 315 -3.48 -11.28 21.36
N LEU A 316 -2.80 -11.88 20.39
CA LEU A 316 -2.31 -13.26 20.44
C LEU A 316 -0.78 -13.24 20.49
N THR A 317 -0.19 -14.07 21.33
CA THR A 317 1.27 -14.27 21.38
C THR A 317 1.58 -15.71 21.03
N HIS A 318 2.60 -15.94 20.20
CA HIS A 318 3.00 -17.29 19.83
C HIS A 318 4.03 -17.87 20.80
N ARG A 319 3.71 -19.02 21.40
CA ARG A 319 4.58 -19.78 22.31
C ARG A 319 4.76 -21.21 21.85
N PRO A 320 5.93 -21.59 21.37
CA PRO A 320 6.24 -22.98 21.09
C PRO A 320 6.41 -23.76 22.41
N PRO A 321 5.90 -25.01 22.53
CA PRO A 321 5.10 -25.74 21.54
C PRO A 321 3.59 -25.48 21.63
N GLU A 322 3.14 -24.70 22.61
CA GLU A 322 1.74 -24.48 23.01
C GLU A 322 0.87 -23.79 21.94
N GLY A 323 1.47 -23.09 20.98
CA GLY A 323 0.77 -22.41 19.89
C GLY A 323 0.45 -20.95 20.21
N LEU A 324 -0.73 -20.47 19.78
CA LEU A 324 -1.17 -19.10 20.05
C LEU A 324 -1.86 -19.00 21.41
N GLN A 325 -1.47 -18.03 22.21
CA GLN A 325 -2.08 -17.69 23.49
C GLN A 325 -2.71 -16.31 23.45
N VAL A 326 -3.88 -16.17 24.06
CA VAL A 326 -4.56 -14.89 24.22
C VAL A 326 -3.85 -14.09 25.32
N ALA A 327 -3.34 -12.92 24.95
CA ALA A 327 -2.68 -11.99 25.85
C ALA A 327 -3.61 -10.84 26.29
N GLY A 328 -4.56 -10.45 25.42
CA GLY A 328 -5.51 -9.39 25.71
C GLY A 328 -6.73 -9.47 24.82
N VAL A 329 -7.88 -8.98 25.31
CA VAL A 329 -9.15 -8.96 24.56
C VAL A 329 -9.87 -7.65 24.80
N HIS A 330 -10.26 -6.99 23.70
CA HIS A 330 -11.19 -5.88 23.71
C HIS A 330 -12.47 -6.28 22.96
N ARG A 331 -13.64 -5.88 23.45
CA ARG A 331 -14.94 -6.18 22.83
C ARG A 331 -15.49 -4.94 22.13
N CYS A 332 -15.62 -5.02 20.82
CA CYS A 332 -16.31 -4.03 20.00
C CYS A 332 -17.82 -4.27 20.02
N ARG A 333 -18.59 -3.27 19.58
CA ARG A 333 -20.06 -3.34 19.52
C ARG A 333 -20.52 -4.29 18.41
N ASN A 334 -19.87 -4.22 17.24
CA ASN A 334 -20.15 -5.06 16.09
C ASN A 334 -18.91 -5.86 15.65
N PRO A 335 -19.04 -6.75 14.65
CA PRO A 335 -17.91 -7.52 14.16
C PRO A 335 -16.76 -6.65 13.62
N VAL A 336 -15.54 -6.99 14.01
CA VAL A 336 -14.31 -6.35 13.53
C VAL A 336 -14.00 -6.84 12.12
N VAL A 337 -13.84 -5.91 11.18
CA VAL A 337 -13.63 -6.21 9.75
C VAL A 337 -12.16 -6.07 9.36
N SER A 338 -11.47 -5.09 9.94
CA SER A 338 -10.07 -4.80 9.65
C SER A 338 -9.36 -4.29 10.90
N VAL A 339 -8.06 -4.53 11.00
CA VAL A 339 -7.20 -4.04 12.08
C VAL A 339 -5.87 -3.58 11.50
N SER A 340 -5.36 -2.49 12.04
CA SER A 340 -4.04 -1.95 11.74
C SER A 340 -3.37 -1.51 13.03
N VAL A 341 -2.06 -1.66 13.09
CA VAL A 341 -1.28 -1.45 14.31
C VAL A 341 -0.14 -0.51 14.00
N ASP A 342 0.04 0.49 14.85
CA ASP A 342 1.19 1.39 14.87
C ASP A 342 1.76 1.49 16.29
N GLY A 343 2.94 0.92 16.50
CA GLY A 343 3.50 0.74 17.84
C GLY A 343 2.57 -0.07 18.77
N ASP A 344 2.12 0.57 19.84
CA ASP A 344 1.20 0.01 20.83
C ASP A 344 -0.27 0.40 20.59
N ARG A 345 -0.53 1.13 19.50
CA ARG A 345 -1.88 1.53 19.14
C ARG A 345 -2.46 0.57 18.12
N VAL A 346 -3.74 0.25 18.32
CA VAL A 346 -4.52 -0.60 17.45
C VAL A 346 -5.72 0.20 16.94
N VAL A 347 -5.78 0.36 15.62
CA VAL A 347 -6.95 0.89 14.92
C VAL A 347 -7.75 -0.28 14.39
N ALA A 348 -9.01 -0.39 14.80
CA ALA A 348 -9.94 -1.40 14.34
C ALA A 348 -11.11 -0.76 13.57
N ALA A 349 -11.54 -1.42 12.49
CA ALA A 349 -12.83 -1.13 11.85
C ALA A 349 -13.91 -2.01 12.47
N ASP A 350 -14.81 -1.37 13.19
CA ASP A 350 -16.10 -1.92 13.55
C ASP A 350 -17.01 -1.90 12.31
N SER A 351 -17.73 -2.98 12.03
CA SER A 351 -18.50 -3.12 10.78
C SER A 351 -19.62 -2.09 10.59
N LEU A 352 -20.08 -1.43 11.66
CA LEU A 352 -21.15 -0.44 11.63
C LEU A 352 -20.74 0.87 12.30
N ASP A 353 -19.92 0.83 13.35
CA ASP A 353 -19.56 2.00 14.16
C ASP A 353 -18.25 2.66 13.73
N GLY A 354 -17.74 2.33 12.54
CA GLY A 354 -16.56 2.98 11.96
C GLY A 354 -15.25 2.63 12.67
N LEU A 355 -14.44 3.64 12.96
CA LEU A 355 -13.11 3.49 13.57
C LEU A 355 -13.16 3.38 15.10
N VAL A 356 -12.40 2.45 15.65
CA VAL A 356 -12.10 2.37 17.08
C VAL A 356 -10.58 2.36 17.27
N VAL A 357 -10.08 3.26 18.11
CA VAL A 357 -8.65 3.33 18.41
C VAL A 357 -8.42 2.89 19.85
N LEU A 358 -7.56 1.89 19.99
CA LEU A 358 -7.20 1.25 21.25
C LEU A 358 -5.70 1.43 21.49
N GLU A 359 -5.31 1.42 22.75
CA GLU A 359 -3.93 1.33 23.19
C GLU A 359 -3.71 0.04 23.95
N CYS A 360 -2.67 -0.68 23.59
CA CYS A 360 -2.22 -1.89 24.25
C CYS A 360 -1.28 -1.49 25.38
N LEU A 361 -1.78 -1.54 26.62
CA LEU A 361 -0.99 -1.31 27.81
C LEU A 361 -0.41 -2.66 28.27
N PRO A 362 0.92 -2.83 28.29
CA PRO A 362 1.50 -3.99 28.95
C PRO A 362 1.14 -3.93 30.44
N VAL A 363 0.62 -5.02 30.99
CA VAL A 363 0.47 -5.15 32.44
C VAL A 363 1.87 -5.37 32.99
N ASP A 364 2.48 -4.30 33.52
CA ASP A 364 3.80 -4.37 34.12
C ASP A 364 3.76 -5.33 35.32
N GLU A 365 4.43 -6.48 35.20
CA GLU A 365 4.93 -7.18 36.38
C GLU A 365 6.11 -6.36 36.89
N GLU A 366 5.88 -5.51 37.90
CA GLU A 366 6.92 -4.71 38.54
C GLU A 366 8.14 -5.58 38.86
N GLY A 367 9.29 -5.29 38.23
CA GLY A 367 10.60 -5.79 38.65
C GLY A 367 11.22 -6.94 37.83
N MET A 368 11.42 -6.76 36.52
CA MET A 368 12.28 -7.67 35.75
C MET A 368 13.54 -7.02 35.18
N ASP A 369 14.69 -7.54 35.65
CA ASP A 369 16.03 -7.28 35.11
C ASP A 369 16.13 -7.75 33.64
N LEU A 370 16.75 -6.91 32.81
CA LEU A 370 16.89 -7.03 31.34
C LEU A 370 17.74 -8.24 30.85
N GLY A 371 17.97 -9.26 31.68
CA GLY A 371 18.88 -10.39 31.40
C GLY A 371 18.26 -11.79 31.32
N GLU A 372 17.00 -11.98 31.74
CA GLU A 372 16.39 -13.31 31.87
C GLU A 372 15.51 -13.70 30.66
N PRO A 373 15.31 -15.01 30.39
CA PRO A 373 14.52 -15.50 29.26
C PRO A 373 13.09 -14.93 29.26
N LEU A 374 12.57 -14.67 28.05
CA LEU A 374 11.26 -14.06 27.78
C LEU A 374 10.17 -14.54 28.78
N PRO A 375 9.55 -13.62 29.54
CA PRO A 375 8.65 -13.96 30.65
C PRO A 375 7.33 -14.60 30.21
N ALA A 376 6.48 -14.95 31.19
CA ALA A 376 5.08 -15.38 31.04
C ALA A 376 4.27 -14.44 30.11
N PRO A 377 3.09 -14.84 29.59
CA PRO A 377 2.46 -14.09 28.51
C PRO A 377 2.09 -12.73 29.10
N GLN A 378 2.82 -11.68 28.69
CA GLN A 378 2.54 -10.32 29.15
C GLN A 378 1.06 -10.10 28.89
N GLN A 379 0.27 -10.05 29.96
CA GLN A 379 -1.13 -9.69 29.83
C GLN A 379 -1.14 -8.28 29.25
N VAL A 380 -2.04 -8.08 28.29
CA VAL A 380 -2.22 -6.81 27.63
C VAL A 380 -3.61 -6.34 27.99
N GLU A 381 -3.67 -5.18 28.64
CA GLU A 381 -4.92 -4.47 28.82
C GLU A 381 -5.14 -3.54 27.63
N PHE A 382 -6.39 -3.42 27.21
CA PHE A 382 -6.77 -2.48 26.16
C PHE A 382 -7.42 -1.26 26.78
N ALA A 383 -6.77 -0.10 26.66
CA ALA A 383 -7.42 1.18 26.89
C ALA A 383 -8.09 1.65 25.61
N ARG A 384 -9.41 1.86 25.63
CA ARG A 384 -10.11 2.47 24.49
C ARG A 384 -9.86 3.97 24.51
N LEU A 385 -9.12 4.46 23.52
CA LEU A 385 -8.73 5.87 23.47
C LEU A 385 -9.77 6.71 22.74
N TRP A 386 -10.20 6.28 21.55
CA TRP A 386 -11.08 7.06 20.70
C TRP A 386 -12.06 6.21 19.90
N SER A 387 -13.16 6.84 19.49
CA SER A 387 -14.19 6.23 18.64
C SER A 387 -14.61 7.19 17.52
N ASP A 388 -15.04 6.63 16.40
CA ASP A 388 -15.64 7.41 15.31
C ASP A 388 -16.96 8.02 15.78
N PRO A 389 -17.18 9.32 15.56
CA PRO A 389 -18.47 9.94 15.85
C PRO A 389 -19.58 9.50 14.89
N CYS A 390 -19.25 8.83 13.78
CA CYS A 390 -20.20 8.45 12.74
C CYS A 390 -20.22 6.94 12.50
N HIS A 391 -21.40 6.41 12.18
CA HIS A 391 -21.53 5.05 11.66
C HIS A 391 -20.94 4.97 10.25
N ARG A 392 -20.04 4.00 10.02
CA ARG A 392 -19.36 3.80 8.73
C ARG A 392 -19.18 2.32 8.43
N LEU A 393 -19.39 1.93 7.17
CA LEU A 393 -19.29 0.55 6.70
C LEU A 393 -17.87 0.20 6.22
N LEU A 394 -16.88 0.46 7.05
CA LEU A 394 -15.46 0.37 6.67
C LEU A 394 -15.08 -1.05 6.22
N SER A 395 -14.35 -1.12 5.10
CA SER A 395 -13.80 -2.35 4.54
C SER A 395 -12.35 -2.58 4.95
N SER A 396 -11.58 -1.50 5.14
CA SER A 396 -10.17 -1.55 5.52
C SER A 396 -9.77 -0.31 6.31
N VAL A 397 -8.80 -0.47 7.20
CA VAL A 397 -8.23 0.62 8.00
C VAL A 397 -6.72 0.62 7.95
N LEU A 398 -6.14 1.78 8.21
CA LEU A 398 -4.71 2.01 8.35
C LEU A 398 -4.47 2.90 9.56
N ALA A 399 -3.65 2.44 10.51
CA ALA A 399 -3.08 3.28 11.54
C ALA A 399 -1.99 4.15 10.88
N ALA A 400 -2.17 5.46 10.95
CA ALA A 400 -1.25 6.45 10.40
C ALA A 400 -0.44 7.10 11.53
N PRO A 401 0.74 7.66 11.23
CA PRO A 401 1.57 8.33 12.22
C PRO A 401 0.81 9.44 12.97
N GLY A 402 1.21 9.71 14.21
CA GLY A 402 0.62 10.83 14.97
C GLY A 402 -0.79 10.55 15.49
N SER A 403 -1.13 9.27 15.71
CA SER A 403 -2.47 8.83 16.19
C SER A 403 -3.59 8.90 15.14
N ALA A 404 -3.28 9.31 13.92
CA ALA A 404 -4.26 9.38 12.84
C ALA A 404 -4.72 7.99 12.41
N ALA A 405 -5.95 7.90 11.91
CA ALA A 405 -6.54 6.68 11.41
C ALA A 405 -7.21 6.95 10.05
N VAL A 406 -6.87 6.14 9.06
CA VAL A 406 -7.51 6.18 7.74
C VAL A 406 -8.47 4.99 7.65
N GLY A 407 -9.72 5.28 7.29
CA GLY A 407 -10.73 4.29 6.96
C GLY A 407 -11.12 4.38 5.49
N VAL A 408 -11.37 3.24 4.86
CA VAL A 408 -11.99 3.18 3.53
C VAL A 408 -13.17 2.22 3.57
N ASP A 409 -14.20 2.47 2.76
CA ASP A 409 -15.40 1.64 2.72
C ASP A 409 -15.74 1.09 1.33
N LYS A 410 -16.78 0.26 1.27
CA LYS A 410 -17.25 -0.35 0.02
C LYS A 410 -18.13 0.58 -0.84
N ALA A 411 -18.58 1.70 -0.30
CA ALA A 411 -19.31 2.71 -1.05
C ALA A 411 -18.37 3.63 -1.84
N GLY A 412 -17.10 3.69 -1.44
CA GLY A 412 -16.06 4.50 -2.05
C GLY A 412 -15.61 5.68 -1.21
N GLN A 413 -16.07 5.77 0.04
CA GLN A 413 -15.62 6.78 0.96
C GLN A 413 -14.23 6.47 1.50
N VAL A 414 -13.42 7.51 1.60
CA VAL A 414 -12.15 7.55 2.30
C VAL A 414 -12.28 8.59 3.40
N VAL A 415 -11.96 8.19 4.63
CA VAL A 415 -12.01 9.05 5.81
C VAL A 415 -10.65 9.09 6.51
N LEU A 416 -10.22 10.27 6.90
CA LEU A 416 -9.08 10.51 7.77
C LEU A 416 -9.60 11.10 9.08
N CYS A 417 -9.38 10.37 10.17
CA CYS A 417 -9.72 10.77 11.51
C CYS A 417 -8.46 11.00 12.33
N VAL A 418 -8.45 12.03 13.16
CA VAL A 418 -7.35 12.30 14.11
C VAL A 418 -7.92 12.52 15.51
N PRO A 419 -7.14 12.30 16.57
CA PRO A 419 -7.56 12.74 17.89
C PRO A 419 -7.69 14.26 17.93
N PRO A 420 -8.70 14.80 18.63
CA PRO A 420 -8.81 16.24 18.82
C PRO A 420 -7.58 16.76 19.59
N PRO A 421 -7.14 18.00 19.31
CA PRO A 421 -6.04 18.62 20.05
C PRO A 421 -6.37 18.68 21.55
N PRO A 422 -5.38 18.61 22.45
CA PRO A 422 -5.59 18.54 23.88
C PRO A 422 -6.40 19.72 24.45
N GLU A 423 -6.34 20.89 23.81
CA GLU A 423 -7.11 22.09 24.17
C GLU A 423 -8.63 21.91 23.98
N GLN A 424 -9.05 20.98 23.13
CA GLN A 424 -10.46 20.67 22.87
C GLN A 424 -10.97 19.51 23.74
N LEU A 425 -10.09 18.85 24.51
CA LEU A 425 -10.54 17.85 25.46
C LEU A 425 -11.26 18.59 26.61
N PRO A 426 -12.45 18.10 27.04
CA PRO A 426 -13.05 18.62 28.26
C PRO A 426 -12.02 18.49 29.39
N PRO A 427 -11.91 19.49 30.29
CA PRO A 427 -11.02 19.38 31.44
C PRO A 427 -11.30 18.05 32.11
N GLN A 428 -10.27 17.21 32.25
CA GLN A 428 -10.40 16.01 33.07
C GLN A 428 -10.81 16.54 34.44
N GLY A 429 -12.05 16.26 34.85
CA GLY A 429 -12.43 16.48 36.22
C GLY A 429 -11.41 15.73 37.06
N ASP A 430 -10.78 16.42 38.00
CA ASP A 430 -9.97 15.79 39.02
C ASP A 430 -10.93 14.90 39.84
N ASP A 431 -11.16 13.67 39.37
CA ASP A 431 -12.04 12.68 40.01
C ASP A 431 -11.43 12.14 41.33
N ASP A 432 -10.36 12.79 41.84
CA ASP A 432 -9.70 12.48 43.10
C ASP A 432 -10.46 13.02 44.34
N GLU A 433 -11.59 13.74 44.18
CA GLU A 433 -12.43 14.21 45.28
C GLU A 433 -13.84 13.57 45.31
N GLN A 434 -13.94 12.24 45.16
CA GLN A 434 -15.14 11.52 45.63
C GLN A 434 -14.91 10.98 47.04
N ASP A 435 -15.40 11.76 48.01
CA ASP A 435 -15.80 11.43 49.38
C ASP A 435 -15.53 9.99 49.87
N GLU A 436 -14.50 9.83 50.71
CA GLU A 436 -14.28 8.69 51.60
C GLU A 436 -15.32 8.65 52.76
N ASP A 437 -16.60 8.89 52.51
CA ASP A 437 -17.63 8.74 53.55
C ASP A 437 -18.23 7.33 53.55
N ALA A 438 -17.62 6.49 54.40
CA ALA A 438 -18.21 5.40 55.18
C ALA A 438 -19.25 4.48 54.48
N ILE A 439 -18.76 3.39 53.90
CA ILE A 439 -19.55 2.14 53.75
C ILE A 439 -18.92 1.08 54.67
N ASP A 440 -19.65 0.70 55.72
CA ASP A 440 -19.29 -0.38 56.63
C ASP A 440 -19.08 -1.71 55.88
N PRO A 441 -18.07 -2.52 56.27
CA PRO A 441 -17.81 -3.81 55.65
C PRO A 441 -18.90 -4.83 56.03
N VAL A 442 -19.85 -5.07 55.13
CA VAL A 442 -20.75 -6.23 55.21
C VAL A 442 -19.96 -7.47 54.82
N VAL A 443 -19.63 -8.29 55.82
CA VAL A 443 -19.05 -9.64 55.66
C VAL A 443 -20.06 -10.53 54.90
N PRO A 444 -19.72 -11.08 53.73
CA PRO A 444 -20.60 -12.02 53.05
C PRO A 444 -20.56 -13.40 53.75
N PRO A 445 -21.69 -14.12 53.85
CA PRO A 445 -21.71 -15.46 54.42
C PRO A 445 -21.02 -16.46 53.49
N ALA A 446 -20.44 -17.50 54.08
CA ALA A 446 -19.72 -18.57 53.41
C ALA A 446 -20.54 -19.22 52.28
N VAL A 447 -19.99 -19.21 51.07
CA VAL A 447 -20.55 -19.83 49.87
C VAL A 447 -20.38 -21.35 49.95
N ALA A 448 -21.49 -22.09 49.82
CA ALA A 448 -21.50 -23.54 49.76
C ALA A 448 -20.87 -24.07 48.45
N PRO A 449 -20.23 -25.25 48.46
CA PRO A 449 -19.60 -25.82 47.27
C PRO A 449 -20.67 -26.24 46.25
N GLY A 450 -20.69 -25.59 45.08
CA GLY A 450 -21.58 -25.97 43.97
C GLY A 450 -22.00 -24.88 42.97
N GLN A 451 -21.58 -23.62 43.12
CA GLN A 451 -21.94 -22.57 42.15
C GLN A 451 -20.96 -22.46 40.97
N PRO A 452 -21.44 -22.22 39.73
CA PRO A 452 -20.60 -22.05 38.56
C PRO A 452 -19.75 -20.77 38.68
N ALA A 453 -18.52 -20.82 38.16
CA ALA A 453 -17.53 -19.75 38.22
C ALA A 453 -18.13 -18.40 37.76
N ALA A 454 -17.99 -17.38 38.60
CA ALA A 454 -18.40 -16.02 38.29
C ALA A 454 -17.69 -15.50 37.04
N ALA A 455 -18.44 -14.84 36.15
CA ALA A 455 -17.88 -14.15 35.00
C ALA A 455 -16.84 -13.11 35.45
N PRO A 456 -15.73 -12.92 34.70
CA PRO A 456 -14.73 -11.92 35.03
C PRO A 456 -15.38 -10.53 35.11
N PRO A 457 -14.86 -9.63 35.98
CA PRO A 457 -15.42 -8.30 36.16
C PRO A 457 -15.45 -7.54 34.83
N ALA A 458 -16.59 -6.95 34.50
CA ALA A 458 -16.73 -6.10 33.34
C ALA A 458 -15.90 -4.83 33.53
N VAL A 459 -14.95 -4.59 32.62
CA VAL A 459 -14.19 -3.34 32.54
C VAL A 459 -15.18 -2.18 32.41
N VAL A 460 -15.15 -1.25 33.37
CA VAL A 460 -15.99 -0.04 33.35
C VAL A 460 -15.51 0.83 32.18
N PRO A 461 -16.37 1.17 31.20
CA PRO A 461 -15.96 2.01 30.08
C PRO A 461 -15.69 3.43 30.59
N GLY A 462 -14.44 3.89 30.49
CA GLY A 462 -14.11 5.30 30.65
C GLY A 462 -14.85 6.19 29.64
N PRO A 463 -14.86 7.53 29.83
CA PRO A 463 -15.56 8.45 28.96
C PRO A 463 -15.11 8.29 27.49
N GLU A 464 -16.03 7.89 26.61
CA GLU A 464 -15.74 7.68 25.18
C GLU A 464 -15.34 9.04 24.55
N ARG A 465 -14.04 9.20 24.23
CA ARG A 465 -13.57 10.35 23.44
C ARG A 465 -13.84 10.10 21.96
N ASN A 466 -14.29 11.13 21.25
CA ASN A 466 -14.55 11.04 19.81
C ASN A 466 -13.33 11.51 19.01
N LEU A 467 -13.10 10.88 17.86
CA LEU A 467 -12.16 11.36 16.86
C LEU A 467 -12.71 12.62 16.17
N SER A 468 -11.84 13.55 15.78
CA SER A 468 -12.18 14.58 14.79
C SER A 468 -12.00 14.01 13.39
N VAL A 469 -12.96 14.31 12.51
CA VAL A 469 -12.90 13.93 11.10
C VAL A 469 -12.26 15.09 10.35
N GLU A 470 -11.01 14.93 9.93
CA GLU A 470 -10.26 15.97 9.21
C GLU A 470 -10.59 15.98 7.72
N CYS A 471 -10.77 14.78 7.16
CA CYS A 471 -10.98 14.63 5.73
C CYS A 471 -11.96 13.50 5.42
N VAL A 472 -12.88 13.77 4.48
CA VAL A 472 -13.78 12.79 3.88
C VAL A 472 -13.80 13.07 2.38
N THR A 473 -13.69 12.02 1.57
CA THR A 473 -13.88 12.11 0.12
C THR A 473 -14.56 10.85 -0.40
N ASP A 474 -15.42 10.99 -1.41
CA ASP A 474 -16.06 9.88 -2.09
C ASP A 474 -15.47 9.69 -3.50
N LEU A 475 -14.84 8.55 -3.70
CA LEU A 475 -14.23 8.15 -4.97
C LEU A 475 -15.20 7.38 -5.88
N ARG A 476 -16.43 7.11 -5.43
CA ARG A 476 -17.51 6.41 -6.16
C ARG A 476 -17.18 4.99 -6.61
N GLU A 477 -16.05 4.45 -6.15
CA GLU A 477 -15.61 3.09 -6.38
C GLU A 477 -15.41 2.39 -5.04
N GLY A 478 -16.00 1.23 -4.84
CA GLY A 478 -15.81 0.50 -3.58
C GLY A 478 -14.34 0.18 -3.31
N MET A 479 -13.84 0.56 -2.14
CA MET A 479 -12.46 0.35 -1.75
C MET A 479 -12.28 -1.01 -1.09
N LEU A 480 -11.22 -1.72 -1.47
CA LEU A 480 -10.92 -3.05 -0.95
C LEU A 480 -9.91 -3.05 0.18
N ARG A 481 -8.84 -2.26 0.03
CA ARG A 481 -7.72 -2.27 0.98
C ARG A 481 -6.93 -0.98 0.91
N VAL A 482 -6.65 -0.41 2.09
CA VAL A 482 -5.73 0.72 2.25
C VAL A 482 -4.41 0.25 2.87
N ARG A 483 -3.29 0.81 2.42
CA ARG A 483 -1.95 0.54 2.94
C ARG A 483 -1.11 1.80 2.94
N ALA A 484 -0.31 2.01 3.98
CA ALA A 484 0.77 2.98 3.95
C ALA A 484 1.75 2.59 2.85
N GLY A 485 2.14 3.55 2.01
CA GLY A 485 2.99 3.28 0.86
C GLY A 485 3.14 4.51 -0.02
N ARG A 486 4.29 4.60 -0.68
CA ARG A 486 4.59 5.63 -1.67
C ARG A 486 4.60 4.98 -3.04
N LEU A 487 3.92 5.60 -4.01
CA LEU A 487 3.97 5.16 -5.41
C LEU A 487 5.21 5.71 -6.13
N ALA A 488 5.74 6.84 -5.68
CA ALA A 488 6.95 7.46 -6.20
C ALA A 488 8.05 7.60 -5.15
N LEU A 489 9.31 7.63 -5.60
CA LEU A 489 10.50 7.75 -4.74
C LEU A 489 10.55 9.07 -3.94
N GLY A 490 9.75 10.07 -4.30
CA GLY A 490 9.68 11.39 -3.67
C GLY A 490 8.47 11.65 -2.76
N GLY A 491 7.56 10.69 -2.59
CA GLY A 491 6.34 10.91 -1.80
C GLY A 491 6.64 11.29 -0.35
N GLY A 492 5.77 12.10 0.26
CA GLY A 492 5.86 12.51 1.66
C GLY A 492 5.70 11.34 2.65
N GLU A 493 6.11 11.54 3.90
CA GLU A 493 5.68 10.67 5.01
C GLU A 493 4.16 10.81 5.20
N GLY A 494 3.46 9.70 5.45
CA GLY A 494 2.01 9.67 5.56
C GLY A 494 1.25 9.37 4.27
N ALA A 495 1.95 9.18 3.13
CA ALA A 495 1.31 8.71 1.91
C ALA A 495 0.73 7.30 2.06
N PHE A 496 -0.42 7.08 1.43
CA PHE A 496 -1.08 5.78 1.42
C PHE A 496 -1.69 5.48 0.06
N VAL A 497 -1.93 4.20 -0.19
CA VAL A 497 -2.47 3.69 -1.45
C VAL A 497 -3.68 2.83 -1.14
N THR A 498 -4.70 2.94 -1.98
CA THR A 498 -5.88 2.08 -1.95
C THR A 498 -6.10 1.42 -3.31
N ALA A 499 -6.70 0.23 -3.28
CA ALA A 499 -7.15 -0.47 -4.48
C ALA A 499 -8.67 -0.61 -4.45
N THR A 500 -9.31 -0.45 -5.61
CA THR A 500 -10.77 -0.49 -5.75
C THR A 500 -11.26 -1.84 -6.27
N VAL A 501 -12.57 -2.08 -6.16
CA VAL A 501 -13.24 -3.27 -6.73
C VAL A 501 -13.15 -3.28 -8.26
N LEU A 502 -13.05 -2.10 -8.90
CA LEU A 502 -12.98 -1.97 -10.37
C LEU A 502 -11.56 -2.09 -10.93
N GLY A 503 -10.55 -2.24 -10.06
CA GLY A 503 -9.16 -2.44 -10.44
C GLY A 503 -8.31 -1.17 -10.46
N SER A 504 -8.89 -0.02 -10.10
CA SER A 504 -8.17 1.24 -9.94
C SER A 504 -7.22 1.17 -8.73
N VAL A 505 -6.06 1.81 -8.85
CA VAL A 505 -5.10 2.00 -7.76
C VAL A 505 -4.93 3.50 -7.56
N ILE A 506 -5.24 3.98 -6.36
CA ILE A 506 -5.33 5.40 -6.05
C ILE A 506 -4.33 5.71 -4.94
N GLY A 507 -3.45 6.67 -5.20
CA GLY A 507 -2.48 7.18 -4.24
C GLY A 507 -2.97 8.47 -3.59
N PHE A 508 -2.73 8.59 -2.29
CA PHE A 508 -2.97 9.79 -1.51
C PHE A 508 -1.63 10.30 -1.00
N GLU A 509 -1.32 11.55 -1.32
CA GLU A 509 -0.10 12.21 -0.89
C GLU A 509 -0.42 13.42 -0.02
N PRO A 510 0.24 13.56 1.14
CA PRO A 510 0.06 14.73 1.98
C PRO A 510 0.69 15.96 1.31
N LEU A 511 -0.04 17.07 1.38
CA LEU A 511 0.40 18.35 0.83
C LEU A 511 0.79 19.32 1.94
N LYS A 512 1.72 20.22 1.64
CA LYS A 512 1.95 21.39 2.49
C LYS A 512 0.75 22.32 2.41
N GLU A 513 0.43 22.99 3.51
CA GLU A 513 -0.74 23.88 3.61
C GLU A 513 -0.78 24.96 2.52
N GLU A 514 0.34 25.63 2.24
CA GLU A 514 0.44 26.65 1.18
C GLU A 514 0.07 26.09 -0.20
N LEU A 515 0.59 24.90 -0.52
CA LEU A 515 0.32 24.21 -1.78
C LEU A 515 -1.12 23.71 -1.84
N PHE A 516 -1.64 23.16 -0.74
CA PHE A 516 -3.04 22.75 -0.63
C PHE A 516 -3.98 23.92 -0.91
N CYS A 517 -3.72 25.09 -0.31
CA CYS A 517 -4.50 26.31 -0.54
C CYS A 517 -4.47 26.78 -1.99
N ALA A 518 -3.28 26.77 -2.62
CA ALA A 518 -3.13 27.11 -4.03
C ALA A 518 -3.89 26.15 -4.96
N LEU A 519 -3.72 24.85 -4.76
CA LEU A 519 -4.41 23.82 -5.55
C LEU A 519 -5.92 23.81 -5.33
N SER A 520 -6.38 24.13 -4.12
CA SER A 520 -7.81 24.29 -3.80
C SER A 520 -8.45 25.41 -4.63
N ARG A 521 -7.77 26.56 -4.74
CA ARG A 521 -8.22 27.68 -5.59
C ARG A 521 -8.26 27.28 -7.07
N VAL A 522 -7.22 26.59 -7.54
CA VAL A 522 -7.13 26.12 -8.92
C VAL A 522 -8.23 25.11 -9.24
N GLN A 523 -8.47 24.13 -8.37
CA GLN A 523 -9.54 23.15 -8.52
C GLN A 523 -10.92 23.81 -8.54
N ALA A 524 -11.18 24.78 -7.66
CA ALA A 524 -12.44 25.52 -7.64
C ALA A 524 -12.67 26.27 -8.96
N LYS A 525 -11.63 26.89 -9.53
CA LYS A 525 -11.72 27.53 -10.85
C LYS A 525 -11.91 26.52 -11.99
N CYS A 526 -11.26 25.35 -11.94
CA CYS A 526 -11.49 24.28 -12.92
C CYS A 526 -12.95 23.85 -12.94
N ALA A 527 -13.55 23.72 -11.75
CA ALA A 527 -14.94 23.32 -11.57
C ALA A 527 -15.95 24.26 -12.25
N GLU A 528 -15.66 25.55 -12.26
CA GLU A 528 -16.52 26.60 -12.82
C GLU A 528 -16.23 26.89 -14.31
N HIS A 529 -15.05 26.51 -14.78
CA HIS A 529 -14.61 26.85 -16.13
C HIS A 529 -15.36 26.03 -17.20
N PRO A 530 -15.94 26.64 -18.25
CA PRO A 530 -16.80 25.95 -19.22
C PRO A 530 -16.16 24.77 -19.96
N MET A 531 -14.83 24.78 -20.10
CA MET A 531 -14.08 23.70 -20.77
C MET A 531 -13.52 22.62 -19.83
N LEU A 532 -13.49 22.88 -18.52
CA LEU A 532 -12.88 21.99 -17.51
C LEU A 532 -13.90 21.45 -16.50
N GLY A 533 -15.07 22.07 -16.43
CA GLY A 533 -16.18 21.58 -15.62
C GLY A 533 -16.62 20.18 -16.07
N SER A 534 -17.32 19.49 -15.17
CA SER A 534 -17.85 18.16 -15.44
C SER A 534 -18.67 18.14 -16.73
N VAL A 535 -18.38 17.18 -17.62
CA VAL A 535 -19.12 16.96 -18.87
C VAL A 535 -20.61 16.74 -18.64
N LEU A 536 -20.95 16.15 -17.49
CA LEU A 536 -22.35 15.88 -17.10
C LEU A 536 -23.00 17.06 -16.37
N GLY A 537 -22.31 18.20 -16.24
CA GLY A 537 -22.81 19.38 -15.53
C GLY A 537 -22.89 19.20 -14.01
N ALA A 538 -22.36 18.09 -13.47
CA ALA A 538 -22.31 17.87 -12.03
C ALA A 538 -21.33 18.87 -11.40
N LYS A 539 -21.80 19.62 -10.38
CA LYS A 539 -20.90 20.47 -9.61
C LYS A 539 -19.92 19.58 -8.85
N PRO A 540 -18.61 19.81 -8.96
CA PRO A 540 -17.61 18.98 -8.27
C PRO A 540 -17.82 18.89 -6.75
N SER A 541 -18.27 19.97 -6.12
CA SER A 541 -18.62 19.98 -4.68
C SER A 541 -19.80 19.08 -4.30
N GLU A 542 -20.70 18.79 -5.24
CA GLU A 542 -21.81 17.84 -5.05
C GLU A 542 -21.42 16.43 -5.51
N ALA A 543 -20.34 16.31 -6.28
CA ALA A 543 -19.92 15.05 -6.87
C ALA A 543 -19.04 14.22 -5.93
N TRP A 544 -18.27 14.88 -5.06
CA TRP A 544 -17.21 14.25 -4.26
C TRP A 544 -17.48 14.25 -2.76
N ALA A 545 -18.41 15.09 -2.30
CA ALA A 545 -18.89 15.08 -0.93
C ALA A 545 -20.22 14.30 -0.83
N PRO A 546 -20.32 13.27 0.04
CA PRO A 546 -21.60 12.71 0.43
C PRO A 546 -22.55 13.80 0.96
N GLU A 547 -23.87 13.62 0.75
CA GLU A 547 -24.89 14.53 1.29
C GLU A 547 -24.67 14.80 2.79
N GLY A 548 -24.44 16.07 3.16
CA GLY A 548 -24.25 16.50 4.54
C GLY A 548 -22.80 16.56 5.03
N THR A 549 -21.83 16.14 4.23
CA THR A 549 -20.40 16.34 4.51
C THR A 549 -19.85 17.46 3.64
N ARG A 550 -18.98 18.33 4.19
CA ARG A 550 -18.17 19.21 3.36
C ARG A 550 -16.96 18.40 2.89
N ASP A 551 -16.64 18.43 1.60
CA ASP A 551 -15.32 17.99 1.11
C ASP A 551 -14.26 18.80 1.86
N ALA A 552 -13.71 18.19 2.89
CA ALA A 552 -12.69 18.80 3.73
C ALA A 552 -11.36 18.12 3.38
N GLY A 553 -10.40 18.89 2.88
CA GLY A 553 -9.00 18.47 2.91
C GLY A 553 -8.47 17.61 1.75
N VAL A 554 -9.21 17.39 0.66
CA VAL A 554 -8.71 16.59 -0.49
C VAL A 554 -8.69 17.38 -1.80
N ILE A 555 -7.59 17.25 -2.54
CA ILE A 555 -7.43 17.75 -3.90
C ILE A 555 -7.54 16.58 -4.87
N ASN A 556 -8.40 16.72 -5.89
CA ASN A 556 -8.55 15.75 -6.96
C ASN A 556 -7.48 15.97 -8.05
N GLY A 557 -6.46 15.12 -8.04
CA GLY A 557 -5.38 15.14 -9.02
C GLY A 557 -5.84 14.93 -10.47
N GLU A 558 -6.93 14.22 -10.72
CA GLU A 558 -7.45 13.99 -12.08
C GLU A 558 -8.02 15.27 -12.69
N VAL A 559 -8.73 16.08 -11.89
CA VAL A 559 -9.24 17.38 -12.34
C VAL A 559 -8.09 18.34 -12.63
N LEU A 560 -7.06 18.34 -11.79
CA LEU A 560 -5.87 19.15 -12.05
C LEU A 560 -5.09 18.67 -13.28
N ALA A 561 -5.03 17.36 -13.53
CA ALA A 561 -4.37 16.81 -14.70
C ALA A 561 -5.02 17.29 -16.02
N GLN A 562 -6.32 17.61 -16.03
CA GLN A 562 -6.99 18.19 -17.20
C GLN A 562 -6.43 19.56 -17.59
N LEU A 563 -5.86 20.34 -16.65
CA LEU A 563 -5.19 21.61 -16.96
C LEU A 563 -3.98 21.42 -17.87
N LEU A 564 -3.41 20.23 -17.85
CA LEU A 564 -2.30 19.91 -18.72
C LEU A 564 -2.77 19.80 -20.18
N ASP A 565 -4.04 19.42 -20.43
CA ASP A 565 -4.59 19.14 -21.77
C ASP A 565 -5.24 20.35 -22.44
N VAL A 566 -5.38 21.48 -21.73
CA VAL A 566 -5.95 22.72 -22.27
C VAL A 566 -4.88 23.70 -22.79
N PRO A 567 -5.25 24.62 -23.69
CA PRO A 567 -4.37 25.70 -24.16
C PRO A 567 -3.81 26.56 -23.02
N GLU A 568 -2.64 27.18 -23.23
CA GLU A 568 -2.00 28.05 -22.22
C GLU A 568 -2.88 29.24 -21.85
N GLU A 569 -3.72 29.74 -22.76
CA GLU A 569 -4.66 30.82 -22.49
C GLU A 569 -5.67 30.40 -21.40
N VAL A 570 -6.29 29.23 -21.57
CA VAL A 570 -7.21 28.64 -20.59
C VAL A 570 -6.50 28.35 -19.27
N ARG A 571 -5.27 27.83 -19.35
CA ARG A 571 -4.48 27.57 -18.13
C ARG A 571 -4.15 28.86 -17.37
N GLY A 572 -3.84 29.95 -18.07
CA GLY A 572 -3.57 31.26 -17.48
C GLY A 572 -4.80 31.94 -16.86
N GLU A 573 -6.00 31.60 -17.33
CA GLU A 573 -7.25 32.06 -16.70
C GLU A 573 -7.51 31.35 -15.36
N VAL A 574 -7.20 30.05 -15.29
CA VAL A 574 -7.39 29.25 -14.08
C VAL A 574 -6.26 29.50 -13.06
N ILE A 575 -5.01 29.42 -13.47
CA ILE A 575 -3.85 29.51 -12.58
C ILE A 575 -3.48 30.98 -12.40
N SER A 576 -3.64 31.51 -11.18
CA SER A 576 -3.24 32.89 -10.89
C SER A 576 -1.70 33.05 -10.98
N PRO A 577 -1.18 34.24 -11.29
CA PRO A 577 0.27 34.49 -11.30
C PRO A 577 0.95 34.17 -9.96
N GLU A 578 0.23 34.37 -8.86
CA GLU A 578 0.71 34.08 -7.49
C GLU A 578 0.81 32.57 -7.24
N ASP A 579 -0.16 31.81 -7.74
CA ASP A 579 -0.21 30.35 -7.59
C ASP A 579 0.71 29.62 -8.58
N ALA A 580 1.07 30.26 -9.70
CA ALA A 580 1.78 29.62 -10.81
C ALA A 580 3.09 28.94 -10.39
N ALA A 581 3.89 29.59 -9.53
CA ALA A 581 5.16 29.03 -9.08
C ALA A 581 4.98 27.81 -8.16
N LEU A 582 3.96 27.83 -7.29
CA LEU A 582 3.65 26.74 -6.35
C LEU A 582 3.08 25.53 -7.10
N VAL A 583 2.12 25.78 -8.00
CA VAL A 583 1.35 24.75 -8.70
C VAL A 583 2.15 24.09 -9.82
N ALA A 584 3.08 24.81 -10.46
CA ALA A 584 3.89 24.30 -11.57
C ALA A 584 4.58 22.97 -11.23
N SER A 585 5.21 22.88 -10.05
CA SER A 585 5.90 21.65 -9.62
C SER A 585 4.97 20.44 -9.47
N THR A 586 3.73 20.66 -9.03
CA THR A 586 2.74 19.59 -8.83
C THR A 586 2.13 19.16 -10.17
N LEU A 587 1.80 20.12 -11.02
CA LEU A 587 1.34 19.84 -12.39
C LEU A 587 2.41 19.09 -13.20
N GLU A 588 3.69 19.40 -12.99
CA GLU A 588 4.81 18.65 -13.55
C GLU A 588 4.89 17.21 -13.01
N SER A 589 4.58 16.98 -11.72
CA SER A 589 4.58 15.62 -11.14
C SER A 589 3.37 14.77 -11.53
N LEU A 590 2.24 15.40 -11.87
CA LEU A 590 1.02 14.72 -12.31
C LEU A 590 1.11 14.26 -13.78
N GLY A 591 1.98 14.88 -14.58
CA GLY A 591 2.19 14.57 -16.00
C GLY A 591 3.33 13.61 -16.25
#